data_AF-A0A5E8H7E1-F1
#
_entry.id   AF-A0A5E8H7E1-F1
#
_cell.length_a   1.000
_cell.length_b   1.000
_cell.length_c   1.000
_cell.angle_alpha   90.00
_cell.angle_beta   90.00
_cell.angle_gamma   90.00
#
_symmetry.space_group_name_H-M   'P 1'
#
loop_
_entity.id
_entity.type
_entity.pdbx_description
1 polymer ?
#
loop_
_entity_poly.entity_id
_entity_poly.type
_entity_poly.pdbx_seq_one_letter_code
_entity_poly.pdbx_strand_id
1 'polypeptide(L)'
;MSSPDAMQPAIASLAKTCEAIANGRYDDVDELFDIITDKHVPESIRALAETFSSMVVQVEAREFHSGQLIEDLTETRRKLELAEAQLRKENQELKVRLDKFEVAYDEKEAKMEVEKVADTDYFRTLQARAKSMRSKYKKQP
;
A
#
# COMPACT_ATOMS: atom_id res chain seq x y z
N MET A 1 55.53 -18.56 24.39
CA MET A 1 55.32 -17.51 25.40
C MET A 1 54.78 -16.31 24.66
N SER A 2 53.53 -15.90 24.91
CA SER A 2 52.97 -14.70 24.29
C SER A 2 53.68 -13.48 24.87
N SER A 3 54.26 -12.65 24.01
CA SER A 3 54.86 -11.40 24.45
C SER A 3 53.75 -10.41 24.84
N PRO A 4 53.87 -9.69 25.98
CA PRO A 4 52.93 -8.64 26.37
C PRO A 4 52.68 -7.59 25.28
N ASP A 5 53.69 -7.41 24.41
CA ASP A 5 53.73 -6.45 23.32
C ASP A 5 52.69 -6.71 22.20
N ALA A 6 52.37 -7.98 21.92
CA ALA A 6 51.38 -8.35 20.90
C ALA A 6 49.92 -8.30 21.41
N MET A 7 49.73 -8.22 22.74
CA MET A 7 48.41 -8.32 23.36
C MET A 7 47.68 -6.97 23.40
N GLN A 8 48.39 -5.89 23.71
CA GLN A 8 47.83 -4.54 23.72
C GLN A 8 47.20 -4.13 22.37
N PRO A 9 47.87 -4.28 21.22
CA PRO A 9 47.28 -3.90 19.93
C PRO A 9 46.06 -4.76 19.58
N ALA A 10 46.09 -6.06 19.87
CA ALA A 10 44.95 -6.94 19.62
C ALA A 10 43.71 -6.55 20.43
N ILE A 11 43.87 -6.22 21.72
CA ILE A 11 42.76 -5.76 22.58
C ILE A 11 42.24 -4.39 22.11
N ALA A 12 43.12 -3.48 21.71
CA ALA A 12 42.71 -2.16 21.22
C ALA A 12 41.88 -2.26 19.94
N SER A 13 42.30 -3.12 18.99
CA SER A 13 41.54 -3.36 17.76
C SER A 13 40.18 -4.00 18.06
N LEU A 14 40.11 -5.01 18.94
CA LEU A 14 38.84 -5.59 19.39
C LEU A 14 37.89 -4.56 20.02
N ALA A 15 38.42 -3.64 20.83
CA ALA A 15 37.62 -2.58 21.44
C ALA A 15 37.07 -1.60 20.39
N LYS A 16 37.91 -1.20 19.42
CA LYS A 16 37.51 -0.36 18.28
C LYS A 16 36.40 -1.04 17.46
N THR A 17 36.54 -2.33 17.16
CA THR A 17 35.52 -3.11 16.45
C THR A 17 34.20 -3.17 17.24
N CYS A 18 34.25 -3.44 18.54
CA CYS A 18 33.06 -3.43 19.39
C CYS A 18 32.33 -2.08 19.36
N GLU A 19 33.08 -0.98 19.45
CA GLU A 19 32.52 0.36 19.36
C GLU A 19 31.91 0.63 17.98
N ALA A 20 32.55 0.19 16.91
CA ALA A 20 32.02 0.31 15.56
C ALA A 20 30.69 -0.46 15.41
N ILE A 21 30.66 -1.73 15.83
CA ILE A 21 29.47 -2.60 15.81
C ILE A 21 28.31 -1.95 16.58
N ALA A 22 28.58 -1.42 17.77
CA ALA A 22 27.58 -0.78 18.62
C ALA A 22 27.00 0.50 18.00
N ASN A 23 27.76 1.16 17.11
CA ASN A 23 27.36 2.38 16.41
C ASN A 23 26.84 2.12 14.99
N GLY A 24 26.60 0.87 14.58
CA GLY A 24 26.11 0.58 13.24
C GLY A 24 27.17 0.72 12.13
N ARG A 25 28.47 0.61 12.47
CA ARG A 25 29.58 0.73 11.51
C ARG A 25 30.27 -0.63 11.38
N TYR A 26 30.21 -1.21 10.19
CA TYR A 26 30.65 -2.60 9.93
C TYR A 26 31.76 -2.70 8.88
N ASP A 27 32.06 -1.60 8.18
CA ASP A 27 32.83 -1.59 6.93
C ASP A 27 34.32 -1.96 7.06
N ASP A 28 34.88 -2.01 8.28
CA ASP A 28 36.33 -2.08 8.49
C ASP A 28 36.69 -3.11 9.57
N VAL A 29 36.57 -4.38 9.21
CA VAL A 29 36.87 -5.55 10.07
C VAL A 29 38.11 -6.34 9.62
N ASP A 30 38.83 -5.87 8.61
CA ASP A 30 40.03 -6.55 8.09
C ASP A 30 41.10 -6.76 9.18
N GLU A 31 41.23 -5.79 10.10
CA GLU A 31 42.13 -5.87 11.26
C GLU A 31 41.85 -7.10 12.16
N LEU A 32 40.61 -7.62 12.20
CA LEU A 32 40.29 -8.82 12.98
C LEU A 32 40.93 -10.07 12.38
N PHE A 33 41.04 -10.16 11.06
CA PHE A 33 41.64 -11.32 10.39
C PHE A 33 43.15 -11.42 10.67
N ASP A 34 43.83 -10.28 10.76
CA ASP A 34 45.23 -10.24 11.17
C ASP A 34 45.41 -10.81 12.58
N ILE A 35 44.51 -10.47 13.51
CA ILE A 35 44.51 -11.00 14.89
C ILE A 35 44.19 -12.50 14.93
N ILE A 36 43.21 -12.96 14.14
CA ILE A 36 42.81 -14.38 14.08
C ILE A 36 43.97 -15.26 13.59
N THR A 37 44.74 -14.77 12.61
CA THR A 37 45.81 -15.56 11.97
C THR A 37 47.15 -15.46 12.71
N ASP A 38 47.37 -14.43 13.51
CA ASP A 38 48.61 -14.26 14.28
C ASP A 38 48.74 -15.31 15.41
N LYS A 39 49.70 -16.23 15.26
CA LYS A 39 49.98 -17.28 16.25
C LYS A 39 50.67 -16.78 17.52
N HIS A 40 51.16 -15.54 17.53
CA HIS A 40 51.74 -14.91 18.72
C HIS A 40 50.67 -14.36 19.67
N VAL A 41 49.46 -14.11 19.17
CA VAL A 41 48.29 -13.71 19.95
C VAL A 41 47.73 -14.92 20.72
N PRO A 42 47.38 -14.77 22.01
CA PRO A 42 46.74 -15.82 22.79
C PRO A 42 45.45 -16.34 22.15
N GLU A 43 45.24 -17.66 22.23
CA GLU A 43 44.09 -18.33 21.62
C GLU A 43 42.73 -17.71 21.98
N SER A 44 42.56 -17.33 23.26
CA SER A 44 41.31 -16.70 23.72
C SER A 44 41.02 -15.37 23.03
N ILE A 45 42.05 -14.61 22.66
CA ILE A 45 41.90 -13.33 21.96
C ILE A 45 41.59 -13.58 20.48
N ARG A 46 42.21 -14.58 19.86
CA ARG A 46 41.91 -14.99 18.48
C ARG A 46 40.47 -15.47 18.33
N ALA A 47 40.01 -16.30 19.27
CA ALA A 47 38.63 -16.78 19.32
C ALA A 47 37.63 -15.62 19.52
N LEU A 48 38.00 -14.59 20.29
CA LEU A 48 37.17 -13.39 20.44
C LEU A 48 37.10 -12.58 19.14
N ALA A 49 38.22 -12.41 18.43
CA ALA A 49 38.26 -11.77 17.11
C ALA A 49 37.41 -12.52 16.07
N GLU A 50 37.46 -13.85 16.07
CA GLU A 50 36.63 -14.70 15.20
C GLU A 50 35.13 -14.55 15.52
N THR A 51 34.80 -14.46 16.81
CA THR A 51 33.42 -14.23 17.27
C THR A 51 32.91 -12.86 16.81
N PHE A 52 33.72 -11.81 16.92
CA PHE A 52 33.35 -10.47 16.47
C PHE A 52 33.21 -10.38 14.95
N SER A 53 34.09 -11.04 14.21
CA SER A 53 34.00 -11.15 12.75
C SER A 53 32.68 -11.81 12.34
N SER A 54 32.31 -12.90 13.01
CA SER A 54 31.04 -13.58 12.79
C SER A 54 29.83 -12.71 13.12
N MET A 55 29.90 -11.92 14.19
CA MET A 55 28.84 -10.97 14.57
C MET A 55 28.62 -9.90 13.50
N VAL A 56 29.70 -9.34 12.95
CA VAL A 56 29.61 -8.31 11.90
C VAL A 56 28.85 -8.83 10.70
N VAL A 57 29.23 -10.00 10.18
CA VAL A 57 28.56 -10.65 9.04
C VAL A 57 27.07 -10.90 9.33
N GLN A 58 26.73 -11.33 10.55
CA GLN A 58 25.33 -11.57 10.93
C GLN A 58 24.51 -10.27 10.98
N VAL A 59 25.11 -9.17 11.43
CA VAL A 59 24.43 -7.88 11.48
C VAL A 59 24.25 -7.32 10.08
N GLU A 60 25.28 -7.33 9.24
CA GLU A 60 25.18 -6.92 7.84
C GLU A 60 24.09 -7.69 7.10
N ALA A 61 24.03 -9.02 7.27
CA ALA A 61 22.99 -9.84 6.65
C ALA A 61 21.59 -9.45 7.13
N ARG A 62 21.44 -9.10 8.42
CA ARG A 62 20.16 -8.64 8.98
C ARG A 62 19.77 -7.27 8.46
N GLU A 63 20.72 -6.34 8.34
CA GLU A 63 20.47 -5.00 7.82
C GLU A 63 20.10 -5.04 6.34
N PHE A 64 20.83 -5.83 5.56
CA PHE A 64 20.52 -6.08 4.15
C PHE A 64 19.10 -6.64 4.00
N HIS A 65 18.76 -7.69 4.77
CA HIS A 65 17.42 -8.27 4.75
C HIS A 65 16.33 -7.27 5.18
N SER A 66 16.61 -6.44 6.20
CA SER A 66 15.68 -5.40 6.66
C SER A 66 15.45 -4.33 5.59
N GLY A 67 16.51 -3.94 4.87
CA GLY A 67 16.42 -3.06 3.71
C GLY A 67 15.51 -3.63 2.62
N GLN A 68 15.71 -4.91 2.26
CA GLN A 68 14.85 -5.60 1.30
C GLN A 68 13.38 -5.63 1.73
N LEU A 69 13.11 -5.92 3.01
CA LEU A 69 11.74 -5.91 3.55
C LEU A 69 11.09 -4.52 3.48
N ILE A 70 11.86 -3.46 3.73
CA ILE A 70 11.35 -2.08 3.62
C ILE A 70 11.01 -1.76 2.17
N GLU A 71 11.85 -2.16 1.22
CA GLU A 71 11.60 -1.98 -0.22
C GLU A 71 10.32 -2.72 -0.65
N ASP A 72 10.19 -4.00 -0.28
CA ASP A 72 9.01 -4.82 -0.58
C ASP A 72 7.73 -4.23 0.03
N LEU A 73 7.80 -3.78 1.28
CA LEU A 73 6.67 -3.16 1.97
C LEU A 73 6.26 -1.85 1.29
N THR A 74 7.24 -1.05 0.88
CA THR A 74 7.01 0.22 0.19
C THR A 74 6.37 -0.01 -1.18
N GLU A 75 6.85 -1.01 -1.93
CA GLU A 75 6.28 -1.35 -3.22
C GLU A 75 4.86 -1.89 -3.09
N THR A 76 4.62 -2.75 -2.09
CA THR A 76 3.30 -3.33 -1.80
C THR A 76 2.31 -2.23 -1.41
N ARG A 77 2.72 -1.30 -0.55
CA ARG A 77 1.92 -0.14 -0.17
C ARG A 77 1.53 0.69 -1.39
N ARG A 78 2.49 0.98 -2.29
CA ARG A 78 2.24 1.72 -3.53
C ARG A 78 1.21 1.01 -4.41
N LYS A 79 1.33 -0.32 -4.57
CA LYS A 79 0.36 -1.13 -5.33
C LYS A 79 -1.02 -1.07 -4.71
N LEU A 80 -1.12 -1.14 -3.37
CA LEU A 80 -2.38 -1.06 -2.64
C LEU A 80 -3.06 0.31 -2.82
N GLU A 81 -2.31 1.40 -2.66
CA GLU A 81 -2.83 2.76 -2.84
C GLU A 81 -3.38 2.98 -4.26
N LEU A 82 -2.70 2.45 -5.28
CA LEU A 82 -3.19 2.49 -6.67
C LEU A 82 -4.49 1.69 -6.85
N ALA A 83 -4.55 0.47 -6.29
CA ALA A 83 -5.73 -0.37 -6.37
C ALA A 83 -6.94 0.25 -5.64
N GLU A 84 -6.72 0.84 -4.46
CA GLU A 84 -7.75 1.54 -3.70
C GLU A 84 -8.30 2.74 -4.48
N ALA A 85 -7.41 3.56 -5.07
CA ALA A 85 -7.81 4.70 -5.91
C ALA A 85 -8.65 4.25 -7.11
N GLN A 86 -8.26 3.16 -7.77
CA GLN A 86 -9.00 2.61 -8.89
C GLN A 86 -10.38 2.07 -8.46
N LEU A 87 -10.45 1.28 -7.40
CA LEU A 87 -11.71 0.76 -6.85
C LEU A 87 -12.65 1.88 -6.42
N ARG A 88 -12.11 2.95 -5.83
CA ARG A 88 -12.91 4.11 -5.44
C ARG A 88 -13.53 4.80 -6.65
N LYS A 89 -12.75 4.96 -7.73
CA LYS A 89 -13.24 5.53 -8.99
C LYS A 89 -14.33 4.64 -9.61
N GLU A 90 -14.09 3.34 -9.72
CA GLU A 90 -15.06 2.38 -10.27
C GLU A 90 -16.35 2.35 -9.46
N ASN A 91 -16.26 2.37 -8.12
CA ASN A 91 -17.43 2.45 -7.26
C ASN A 91 -18.23 3.74 -7.45
N GLN A 92 -17.57 4.89 -7.64
CA GLN A 92 -18.25 6.15 -7.93
C GLN A 92 -18.97 6.09 -9.29
N GLU A 93 -18.31 5.56 -10.31
CA GLU A 93 -18.90 5.39 -11.64
C GLU A 93 -20.11 4.44 -11.61
N LEU A 94 -20.00 3.34 -10.89
CA LEU A 94 -21.09 2.37 -10.73
C LEU A 94 -22.28 2.96 -9.99
N LYS A 95 -22.06 3.73 -8.91
CA LYS A 95 -23.14 4.44 -8.21
C LYS A 95 -23.86 5.41 -9.14
N VAL A 96 -23.14 6.23 -9.89
CA VAL A 96 -23.76 7.16 -10.85
C VAL A 96 -24.55 6.43 -11.93
N ARG A 97 -24.09 5.26 -12.39
CA ARG A 97 -24.85 4.45 -13.35
C ARG A 97 -26.10 3.85 -12.73
N LEU A 98 -26.01 3.37 -11.49
CA LEU A 98 -27.14 2.81 -10.76
C LEU A 98 -28.22 3.88 -10.55
N ASP A 99 -27.85 5.07 -10.06
CA ASP A 99 -28.79 6.18 -9.85
C ASP A 99 -29.52 6.55 -11.16
N LYS A 100 -28.81 6.57 -12.29
CA LYS A 100 -29.42 6.81 -13.61
C LYS A 100 -30.41 5.71 -14.01
N PHE A 101 -30.08 4.45 -13.73
CA PHE A 101 -30.98 3.35 -14.03
C PHE A 101 -32.22 3.40 -13.14
N GLU A 102 -32.07 3.64 -11.84
CA GLU A 102 -33.21 3.80 -10.90
C GLU A 102 -34.17 4.89 -11.38
N VAL A 103 -33.66 6.08 -11.70
CA VAL A 103 -34.49 7.17 -12.25
C VAL A 103 -35.21 6.76 -13.55
N ALA A 104 -34.51 6.06 -14.45
CA ALA A 104 -35.11 5.62 -15.72
C ALA A 104 -36.19 4.55 -15.53
N TYR A 105 -36.06 3.68 -14.52
CA TYR A 105 -37.10 2.71 -14.15
C TYR A 105 -38.33 3.44 -13.60
N ASP A 106 -38.15 4.39 -12.69
CA ASP A 106 -39.25 5.19 -12.11
C ASP A 106 -40.02 5.97 -13.20
N GLU A 107 -39.33 6.63 -14.13
CA GLU A 107 -39.98 7.35 -15.25
C GLU A 107 -40.82 6.43 -16.14
N LYS A 108 -40.33 5.20 -16.38
CA LYS A 108 -41.04 4.20 -17.17
C LYS A 108 -42.30 3.72 -16.45
N GLU A 109 -42.23 3.46 -15.15
CA GLU A 109 -43.38 3.07 -14.34
C GLU A 109 -44.42 4.19 -14.29
N ALA A 110 -44.01 5.42 -13.99
CA ALA A 110 -44.88 6.59 -13.98
C ALA A 110 -45.59 6.78 -15.33
N LYS A 111 -44.86 6.62 -16.45
CA LYS A 111 -45.46 6.71 -17.79
C LYS A 111 -46.50 5.63 -18.04
N MET A 112 -46.23 4.38 -17.64
CA MET A 112 -47.20 3.29 -17.77
C MET A 112 -48.45 3.51 -16.92
N GLU A 113 -48.31 4.05 -15.71
CA GLU A 113 -49.46 4.39 -14.85
C GLU A 113 -50.31 5.51 -15.46
N VAL A 114 -49.66 6.58 -15.95
CA VAL A 114 -50.36 7.67 -16.64
C VAL A 114 -51.09 7.17 -17.88
N GLU A 115 -50.49 6.28 -18.67
CA GLU A 115 -51.12 5.67 -19.85
C GLU A 115 -52.36 4.83 -19.46
N LYS A 116 -52.25 3.99 -18.42
CA LYS A 116 -53.39 3.23 -17.89
C LYS A 116 -54.54 4.13 -17.45
N VAL A 117 -54.24 5.25 -16.77
CA VAL A 117 -55.25 6.22 -16.33
C VAL A 117 -55.86 6.95 -17.53
N ALA A 118 -55.05 7.36 -18.49
CA ALA A 118 -55.50 8.04 -19.71
C ALA A 118 -56.40 7.15 -20.58
N ASP A 119 -56.17 5.84 -20.57
CA ASP A 119 -56.96 4.86 -21.32
C ASP A 119 -58.29 4.49 -20.67
N THR A 120 -58.56 4.96 -19.45
CA THR A 120 -59.87 4.77 -18.83
C THR A 120 -60.98 5.52 -19.58
N ASP A 121 -62.17 4.91 -19.60
CA ASP A 121 -63.35 5.49 -20.26
C ASP A 121 -63.71 6.88 -19.71
N TYR A 122 -63.46 7.11 -18.41
CA TYR A 122 -63.66 8.41 -17.77
C TYR A 122 -62.76 9.51 -18.37
N PHE A 123 -61.47 9.25 -18.56
CA PHE A 123 -60.55 10.26 -19.11
C PHE A 123 -60.75 10.47 -20.61
N ARG A 124 -61.04 9.41 -21.37
CA ARG A 124 -61.39 9.51 -22.79
C ARG A 124 -62.63 10.36 -23.02
N THR A 125 -63.67 10.14 -22.21
CA THR A 125 -64.92 10.93 -22.29
C THR A 125 -64.71 12.38 -21.84
N LEU A 126 -63.89 12.61 -20.81
CA LEU A 126 -63.51 13.96 -20.36
C LEU A 126 -62.75 14.72 -21.45
N GLN A 127 -61.77 14.09 -22.13
CA GLN A 127 -61.06 14.68 -23.27
C GLN A 127 -62.00 14.99 -24.44
N ALA A 128 -62.91 14.07 -24.79
CA ALA A 128 -63.89 14.29 -25.84
C ALA A 128 -64.81 15.48 -25.53
N ARG A 129 -65.26 15.59 -24.28
CA ARG A 129 -66.10 16.71 -23.81
C ARG A 129 -65.33 18.03 -23.84
N ALA A 130 -64.10 18.07 -23.36
CA ALA A 130 -63.24 19.26 -23.41
C ALA A 130 -62.94 19.72 -24.86
N LYS A 131 -62.68 18.77 -25.78
CA LYS A 131 -62.48 19.04 -27.20
C LYS A 131 -63.75 19.61 -27.85
N SER A 132 -64.92 19.06 -27.50
CA SER A 132 -66.20 19.56 -27.99
C SER A 132 -66.45 21.00 -27.53
N MET A 133 -66.17 21.32 -26.26
CA MET A 133 -66.30 22.67 -25.70
C MET A 133 -65.34 23.65 -26.40
N ARG A 134 -64.06 23.30 -26.53
CA ARG A 134 -63.08 24.12 -27.27
C ARG A 134 -63.50 24.38 -28.72
N SER A 135 -64.06 23.38 -29.41
CA SER A 135 -64.53 23.55 -30.78
C SER A 135 -65.76 24.46 -30.89
N LYS A 136 -66.63 24.46 -29.88
CA LYS A 136 -67.79 25.35 -29.79
C LYS A 136 -67.36 26.79 -29.59
N TYR A 137 -66.40 27.05 -28.71
CA TYR A 137 -65.85 28.39 -28.49
C TYR A 137 -65.02 28.91 -29.67
N LYS A 138 -64.35 28.04 -30.46
CA LYS A 138 -63.59 28.46 -31.66
C LYS A 138 -64.47 28.72 -32.89
N LYS A 139 -65.75 28.35 -32.85
CA LYS A 139 -66.74 28.53 -33.94
C LYS A 139 -67.73 29.67 -33.69
N GLN A 140 -67.63 30.37 -32.55
CA GLN A 140 -68.31 31.66 -32.37
C GLN A 140 -67.37 32.77 -32.86
N PRO A 141 -67.80 33.62 -33.82
CA PRO A 141 -67.06 34.82 -34.22
C PRO A 141 -66.93 35.83 -33.08
#